data_AF-A0AAV9M7Q1-F1
#
_entry.id   AF-A0AAV9M7Q1-F1
#
_cell.length_a   1.000
_cell.length_b   1.000
_cell.length_c   1.000
_cell.angle_alpha   90.00
_cell.angle_beta   90.00
_cell.angle_gamma   90.00
#
_symmetry.space_group_name_H-M   'P 1'
#
loop_
_entity.id
_entity.type
_entity.pdbx_description
1 polymer ?
#
loop_
_entity_poly.entity_id
_entity_poly.type
_entity_poly.pdbx_seq_one_letter_code
_entity_poly.pdbx_strand_id
1 'polypeptide(L)'
;MHLEESCIHFSRTDGCQVTLNSDADILDDIRNYLESHGLFEPQRCWEDIFDAVNNAKYMIYSRLVSVYKNYLDKKSKKTKGGELTLEELLKKKASERVNVLLLVWDNITSNGGFQVGTMFTHHQKTIVVDAEIPGGMSHKRMIVSFLGGIDLCDGRYDTRDRSLFRTIDTIHKQDFYQPSFPGSSIAKGEGPVVWDVLYHFEQRWRKQIGNRFIYLMNEDRETWNVQIFQSIDGAAVGLVIGKTNVIDQSIHDAYISAIYRAKNFIYIENQYFIGSCYGWKPANDIKLEDIGVLHLIPNEISLNIVSKTQAEERFVNYFY
;
A
#
# COMPACT_ATOMS: atom_id res chain seq x y z
N MET A 1 9.93 -26.75 -8.46
CA MET A 1 8.84 -26.54 -9.44
C MET A 1 9.09 -25.18 -10.06
N HIS A 2 9.60 -25.12 -11.28
CA HIS A 2 9.65 -23.85 -12.02
C HIS A 2 8.20 -23.51 -12.36
N LEU A 3 7.67 -22.42 -11.82
CA LEU A 3 6.43 -21.85 -12.33
C LEU A 3 6.72 -21.48 -13.79
N GLU A 4 6.17 -22.25 -14.73
CA GLU A 4 6.19 -21.90 -16.14
C GLU A 4 5.51 -20.53 -16.29
N GLU A 5 6.08 -19.66 -17.11
CA GLU A 5 5.52 -18.34 -17.45
C GLU A 5 4.11 -18.44 -18.09
N SER A 6 3.62 -19.65 -18.36
CA SER A 6 2.35 -19.99 -19.01
C SER A 6 1.09 -19.74 -18.15
N CYS A 7 1.22 -19.44 -16.85
CA CYS A 7 0.07 -19.23 -15.94
C CYS A 7 -0.09 -17.78 -15.41
N ILE A 8 0.61 -16.79 -15.96
CA ILE A 8 0.52 -15.39 -15.48
C ILE A 8 0.07 -14.47 -16.62
N HIS A 9 -0.97 -13.67 -16.37
CA HIS A 9 -1.60 -12.83 -17.40
C HIS A 9 -0.69 -11.71 -17.94
N PHE A 10 0.13 -11.10 -17.07
CA PHE A 10 1.05 -10.03 -17.45
C PHE A 10 2.49 -10.52 -17.39
N SER A 11 3.21 -10.44 -18.53
CA SER A 11 4.64 -10.72 -18.59
C SER A 11 5.47 -9.65 -17.86
N ARG A 12 6.70 -10.02 -17.47
CA ARG A 12 7.68 -9.07 -16.94
C ARG A 12 8.01 -8.00 -17.98
N THR A 13 8.11 -6.76 -17.53
CA THR A 13 8.57 -5.61 -18.31
C THR A 13 9.90 -5.12 -17.74
N ASP A 14 10.89 -4.92 -18.62
CA ASP A 14 12.22 -4.48 -18.25
C ASP A 14 12.38 -2.96 -18.46
N GLY A 15 13.28 -2.31 -17.72
CA GLY A 15 13.57 -0.87 -17.88
C GLY A 15 12.53 0.08 -17.26
N CYS A 16 11.75 -0.38 -16.29
CA CYS A 16 10.81 0.43 -15.54
C CYS A 16 11.52 1.35 -14.54
N GLN A 17 10.80 2.37 -14.07
CA GLN A 17 11.18 3.17 -12.91
C GLN A 17 10.14 2.94 -11.81
N VAL A 18 10.60 2.63 -10.60
CA VAL A 18 9.73 2.36 -9.45
C VAL A 18 10.07 3.31 -8.31
N THR A 19 9.04 3.95 -7.78
CA THR A 19 9.10 4.84 -6.61
C THR A 19 8.40 4.13 -5.46
N LEU A 20 9.13 3.84 -4.38
CA LEU A 20 8.59 3.20 -3.18
C LEU A 20 8.21 4.26 -2.14
N ASN A 21 6.96 4.20 -1.67
CA ASN A 21 6.40 5.12 -0.69
C ASN A 21 6.11 4.37 0.62
N SER A 22 6.59 4.90 1.76
CA SER A 22 6.43 4.23 3.06
C SER A 22 5.14 4.61 3.80
N ASP A 23 4.66 5.83 3.59
CA ASP A 23 3.40 6.36 4.16
C ASP A 23 2.80 7.36 3.15
N ALA A 24 1.68 8.01 3.50
CA ALA A 24 1.08 9.04 2.64
C ALA A 24 2.02 10.25 2.45
N ASP A 25 2.77 10.62 3.49
CA ASP A 25 3.69 11.74 3.50
C ASP A 25 4.90 11.49 4.44
N ILE A 26 5.97 12.26 4.28
CA ILE A 26 7.22 12.14 5.03
C ILE A 26 7.74 13.52 5.42
N LEU A 27 8.09 13.68 6.70
CA LEU A 27 8.68 14.91 7.22
C LEU A 27 10.07 15.16 6.62
N ASP A 28 10.38 16.44 6.36
CA ASP A 28 11.60 16.90 5.66
C ASP A 28 12.92 16.35 6.24
N ASP A 29 12.96 16.01 7.53
CA ASP A 29 14.18 15.69 8.26
C ASP A 29 14.57 14.19 8.24
N ILE A 30 13.81 13.35 7.52
CA ILE A 30 14.02 11.90 7.52
C ILE A 30 14.64 11.47 6.20
N ARG A 31 15.94 11.19 6.18
CA ARG A 31 16.63 10.53 5.06
C ARG A 31 17.40 9.33 5.59
N ASN A 32 17.23 8.18 4.96
CA ASN A 32 17.93 6.95 5.35
C ASN A 32 19.17 6.77 4.47
N TYR A 33 20.26 6.25 5.03
CA TYR A 33 21.45 5.91 4.25
C TYR A 33 21.47 4.42 3.94
N LEU A 34 21.69 4.06 2.68
CA LEU A 34 21.93 2.71 2.21
C LEU A 34 23.39 2.61 1.78
N GLU A 35 24.20 1.75 2.43
CA GLU A 35 25.62 1.57 2.10
C GLU A 35 25.88 1.31 0.61
N SER A 36 24.91 0.69 -0.08
CA SER A 36 24.98 0.36 -1.50
C SER A 36 24.52 1.46 -2.46
N HIS A 37 23.68 2.41 -2.02
CA HIS A 37 23.01 3.38 -2.90
C HIS A 37 23.08 4.84 -2.39
N GLY A 38 23.83 5.09 -1.32
CA GLY A 38 23.96 6.43 -0.74
C GLY A 38 22.72 6.87 0.04
N LEU A 39 22.46 8.18 0.01
CA LEU A 39 21.30 8.78 0.67
C LEU A 39 20.02 8.40 -0.09
N PHE A 40 19.17 7.63 0.57
CA PHE A 40 17.81 7.39 0.12
C PHE A 40 16.98 8.65 0.37
N GLU A 41 16.61 9.33 -0.71
CA GLU A 41 15.62 10.41 -0.65
C GLU A 41 14.22 9.80 -0.68
N PRO A 42 13.50 9.83 0.45
CA PRO A 42 12.21 9.20 0.49
C PRO A 42 11.18 10.05 -0.25
N GLN A 43 10.22 9.37 -0.86
CA GLN A 43 9.24 9.96 -1.76
C GLN A 43 7.93 10.22 -1.00
N ARG A 44 7.16 11.20 -1.47
CA ARG A 44 5.95 11.66 -0.77
C ARG A 44 4.73 11.28 -1.56
N CYS A 45 4.14 10.16 -1.20
CA CYS A 45 3.07 9.51 -1.96
C CYS A 45 1.95 10.48 -2.38
N TRP A 46 1.37 11.23 -1.44
CA TRP A 46 0.24 12.11 -1.74
C TRP A 46 0.64 13.39 -2.45
N GLU A 47 1.85 13.92 -2.23
CA GLU A 47 2.40 15.03 -3.02
C GLU A 47 2.64 14.59 -4.47
N ASP A 48 3.24 13.41 -4.68
CA ASP A 48 3.50 12.85 -6.01
C ASP A 48 2.19 12.58 -6.77
N ILE A 49 1.18 12.02 -6.08
CA ILE A 49 -0.16 11.83 -6.64
C ILE A 49 -0.80 13.17 -6.99
N PHE A 50 -0.72 14.16 -6.10
CA PHE A 50 -1.25 15.50 -6.34
C PHE A 50 -0.61 16.13 -7.58
N ASP A 51 0.72 16.13 -7.66
CA ASP A 51 1.46 16.70 -8.79
C ASP A 51 1.12 15.96 -10.09
N ALA A 52 1.05 14.63 -10.06
CA ALA A 52 0.71 13.83 -11.22
C ALA A 52 -0.71 14.13 -11.74
N VAL A 53 -1.71 14.22 -10.85
CA VAL A 53 -3.09 14.56 -11.21
C VAL A 53 -3.22 16.01 -11.68
N ASN A 54 -2.60 16.95 -10.97
CA ASN A 54 -2.68 18.37 -11.31
C ASN A 54 -2.03 18.66 -12.67
N ASN A 55 -0.92 17.98 -13.00
CA ASN A 55 -0.19 18.14 -14.25
C ASN A 55 -0.72 17.29 -15.42
N ALA A 56 -1.68 16.39 -15.18
CA ALA A 56 -2.30 15.58 -16.23
C ALA A 56 -2.99 16.46 -17.29
N LYS A 57 -2.89 16.07 -18.56
CA LYS A 57 -3.45 16.84 -19.69
C LYS A 57 -4.48 16.06 -20.50
N TYR A 58 -4.49 14.74 -20.42
CA TYR A 58 -5.32 13.90 -21.27
C TYR A 58 -6.18 12.92 -20.49
N MET A 59 -5.64 12.25 -19.48
CA MET A 59 -6.34 11.18 -18.76
C MET A 59 -5.99 11.11 -17.27
N ILE A 60 -7.02 10.86 -16.47
CA ILE A 60 -6.92 10.49 -15.06
C ILE A 60 -7.90 9.35 -14.83
N TYR A 61 -7.39 8.13 -14.70
CA TYR A 61 -8.20 6.94 -14.41
C TYR A 61 -7.87 6.43 -13.02
N SER A 62 -8.91 6.14 -12.23
CA SER A 62 -8.70 5.66 -10.87
C SER A 62 -9.69 4.58 -10.49
N ARG A 63 -9.20 3.57 -9.76
CA ARG A 63 -10.03 2.59 -9.08
C ARG A 63 -9.71 2.65 -7.60
N LEU A 64 -10.73 2.88 -6.78
CA LEU A 64 -10.58 3.10 -5.34
C LEU A 64 -11.66 2.33 -4.59
N VAL A 65 -11.36 1.90 -3.37
CA VAL A 65 -12.37 1.22 -2.52
C VAL A 65 -13.30 2.27 -1.93
N SER A 66 -12.76 3.43 -1.59
CA SER A 66 -13.54 4.55 -1.07
C SER A 66 -12.91 5.88 -1.46
N VAL A 67 -13.74 6.87 -1.79
CA VAL A 67 -13.29 8.26 -2.02
C VAL A 67 -13.99 9.17 -1.03
N TYR A 68 -13.23 9.89 -0.23
CA TYR A 68 -13.74 10.92 0.67
C TYR A 68 -13.05 12.26 0.43
N LYS A 69 -13.55 13.33 1.07
CA LYS A 69 -13.08 14.71 0.91
C LYS A 69 -11.71 14.91 1.54
N ASN A 70 -10.69 14.36 0.89
CA ASN A 70 -9.32 14.50 1.35
C ASN A 70 -8.62 15.66 0.68
N TYR A 71 -7.89 16.39 1.52
CA TYR A 71 -6.83 17.29 1.09
C TYR A 71 -5.60 16.46 0.73
N LEU A 72 -5.21 16.48 -0.54
CA LEU A 72 -3.97 15.84 -1.00
C LEU A 72 -2.74 16.69 -0.67
N ASP A 73 -2.93 18.00 -0.56
CA ASP A 73 -1.89 18.97 -0.25
C ASP A 73 -2.21 19.69 1.07
N LYS A 74 -1.82 19.08 2.20
CA LYS A 74 -1.98 19.67 3.54
C LYS A 74 -0.79 20.55 3.97
N LYS A 75 0.29 20.61 3.18
CA LYS A 75 1.57 21.24 3.61
C LYS A 75 2.33 22.01 2.55
N SER A 76 2.03 21.90 1.26
CA SER A 76 2.89 22.53 0.26
C SER A 76 2.79 24.05 0.38
N LYS A 77 3.94 24.65 0.63
CA LYS A 77 4.18 26.08 0.42
C LYS A 77 4.14 26.45 -1.09
N LYS A 78 3.92 25.47 -1.98
CA LYS A 78 4.00 25.61 -3.45
C LYS A 78 2.65 25.98 -4.07
N THR A 79 1.53 25.62 -3.45
CA THR A 79 0.20 26.04 -3.93
C THR A 79 -0.13 27.43 -3.38
N LYS A 80 0.08 28.47 -4.20
CA LYS A 80 -0.38 29.85 -3.91
C LYS A 80 -1.92 30.01 -3.88
N GLY A 81 -2.68 28.93 -3.76
CA GLY A 81 -4.12 28.90 -4.02
C GLY A 81 -4.87 27.86 -3.20
N GLY A 82 -4.76 27.92 -1.87
CA GLY A 82 -5.63 27.21 -0.94
C GLY A 82 -5.47 25.67 -0.92
N GLU A 83 -5.88 25.07 0.19
CA GLU A 83 -5.99 23.61 0.31
C GLU A 83 -7.05 23.12 -0.70
N LEU A 84 -6.65 22.42 -1.76
CA LEU A 84 -7.56 21.81 -2.73
C LEU A 84 -7.84 20.37 -2.33
N THR A 85 -9.12 20.01 -2.23
CA THR A 85 -9.51 18.62 -2.07
C THR A 85 -9.29 17.83 -3.37
N LEU A 86 -9.11 16.52 -3.29
CA LEU A 86 -9.06 15.65 -4.47
C LEU A 86 -10.31 15.82 -5.34
N GLU A 87 -11.49 15.96 -4.73
CA GLU A 87 -12.76 16.17 -5.44
C GLU A 87 -12.71 17.44 -6.29
N GLU A 88 -12.28 18.56 -5.71
CA GLU A 88 -12.16 19.84 -6.41
C GLU A 88 -11.11 19.77 -7.52
N LEU A 89 -9.98 19.11 -7.26
CA LEU A 89 -8.94 18.90 -8.26
C LEU A 89 -9.47 18.10 -9.44
N LEU A 90 -10.13 16.97 -9.22
CA LEU A 90 -10.69 16.14 -10.28
C LEU A 90 -11.77 16.89 -11.08
N LYS A 91 -12.66 17.64 -10.42
CA LYS A 91 -13.65 18.49 -11.10
C LYS A 91 -12.99 19.58 -11.94
N LYS A 92 -11.94 20.23 -11.42
CA LYS A 92 -11.14 21.20 -12.16
C LYS A 92 -10.54 20.57 -13.41
N LYS A 93 -9.87 19.42 -13.29
CA LYS A 93 -9.26 18.71 -14.42
C LYS A 93 -10.30 18.30 -15.47
N ALA A 94 -11.47 17.81 -15.04
CA ALA A 94 -12.56 17.50 -15.96
C ALA A 94 -13.05 18.76 -16.73
N SER A 95 -13.15 19.91 -16.05
CA SER A 95 -13.51 21.19 -16.70
C SER A 95 -12.46 21.68 -17.70
N GLU A 96 -11.19 21.32 -17.49
CA GLU A 96 -10.07 21.52 -18.41
C GLU A 96 -10.06 20.52 -19.58
N ARG A 97 -11.10 19.68 -19.71
CA ARG A 97 -11.26 18.63 -20.72
C ARG A 97 -10.28 17.46 -20.60
N VAL A 98 -9.72 17.23 -19.42
CA VAL A 98 -9.02 15.97 -19.12
C VAL A 98 -10.05 14.86 -18.94
N ASN A 99 -9.81 13.68 -19.51
CA ASN A 99 -10.71 12.54 -19.36
C ASN A 99 -10.55 11.92 -17.96
N VAL A 100 -11.53 12.18 -17.08
CA VAL A 100 -11.53 11.70 -15.70
C VAL A 100 -12.51 10.52 -15.55
N LEU A 101 -12.00 9.33 -15.28
CA LEU A 101 -12.80 8.11 -15.08
C LEU A 101 -12.52 7.51 -13.69
N LEU A 102 -13.58 7.34 -12.91
CA LEU A 102 -13.50 6.80 -11.55
C LEU A 102 -14.34 5.52 -11.44
N LEU A 103 -13.71 4.45 -10.97
CA LEU A 103 -14.36 3.21 -10.57
C LEU A 103 -14.28 3.08 -9.05
N VAL A 104 -15.34 3.49 -8.37
CA VAL A 104 -15.45 3.38 -6.91
C VAL A 104 -16.36 2.21 -6.56
N TRP A 105 -15.97 1.42 -5.55
CA TRP A 105 -16.80 0.31 -5.10
C TRP A 105 -18.15 0.80 -4.54
N ASP A 106 -19.25 0.21 -5.02
CA ASP A 106 -20.60 0.53 -4.56
C ASP A 106 -20.96 -0.29 -3.31
N ASN A 107 -21.27 0.41 -2.22
CA ASN A 107 -21.45 -0.15 -0.89
C ASN A 107 -22.92 -0.58 -0.68
N ILE A 108 -23.36 -1.57 -1.46
CA ILE A 108 -24.76 -2.05 -1.55
C ILE A 108 -25.26 -2.64 -0.21
N THR A 109 -24.35 -2.97 0.72
CA THR A 109 -24.66 -3.55 2.04
C THR A 109 -25.26 -2.56 3.05
N SER A 110 -25.24 -1.25 2.76
CA SER A 110 -25.84 -0.22 3.62
C SER A 110 -27.38 -0.28 3.70
N ASN A 111 -28.04 -1.02 2.80
CA ASN A 111 -29.51 -1.21 2.77
C ASN A 111 -29.99 -2.61 3.24
N GLY A 112 -29.36 -3.17 4.29
CA GLY A 112 -30.06 -4.11 5.19
C GLY A 112 -30.32 -5.54 4.69
N GLY A 113 -29.50 -6.09 3.80
CA GLY A 113 -29.58 -7.50 3.40
C GLY A 113 -28.21 -8.15 3.22
N PHE A 114 -27.87 -9.14 4.05
CA PHE A 114 -26.66 -9.96 3.89
C PHE A 114 -26.84 -10.96 2.74
N GLN A 115 -26.29 -10.66 1.56
CA GLN A 115 -26.03 -11.65 0.53
C GLN A 115 -24.52 -11.87 0.42
N VAL A 116 -24.07 -13.14 0.45
CA VAL A 116 -22.62 -13.49 0.37
C VAL A 116 -21.96 -12.92 -0.89
N GLY A 117 -22.71 -12.77 -1.99
CA GLY A 117 -22.22 -12.18 -3.24
C GLY A 117 -21.86 -10.68 -3.15
N THR A 118 -22.37 -9.95 -2.15
CA THR A 118 -22.05 -8.53 -1.91
C THR A 118 -21.02 -8.33 -0.78
N MET A 119 -20.50 -9.43 -0.19
CA MET A 119 -19.48 -9.38 0.87
C MET A 119 -18.06 -9.16 0.35
N PHE A 120 -17.82 -9.32 -0.95
CA PHE A 120 -16.52 -9.07 -1.57
C PHE A 120 -16.43 -7.65 -2.13
N THR A 121 -15.31 -6.99 -1.87
CA THR A 121 -15.06 -5.61 -2.31
C THR A 121 -14.10 -5.57 -3.50
N HIS A 122 -14.25 -4.60 -4.40
CA HIS A 122 -13.17 -4.23 -5.30
C HIS A 122 -12.06 -3.52 -4.52
N HIS A 123 -11.06 -4.27 -4.04
CA HIS A 123 -10.07 -3.76 -3.09
C HIS A 123 -8.85 -3.06 -3.74
N GLN A 124 -8.84 -2.93 -5.08
CA GLN A 124 -7.76 -2.29 -5.83
C GLN A 124 -7.73 -0.79 -5.57
N LYS A 125 -6.52 -0.25 -5.40
CA LYS A 125 -6.26 1.19 -5.23
C LYS A 125 -5.25 1.60 -6.29
N THR A 126 -5.74 2.21 -7.36
CA THR A 126 -4.93 2.60 -8.51
C THR A 126 -5.27 3.98 -9.01
N ILE A 127 -4.25 4.68 -9.50
CA ILE A 127 -4.38 5.94 -10.22
C ILE A 127 -3.46 5.85 -11.43
N VAL A 128 -3.96 6.20 -12.60
CA VAL A 128 -3.22 6.19 -13.86
C VAL A 128 -3.41 7.52 -14.55
N VAL A 129 -2.31 8.19 -14.88
CA VAL A 129 -2.32 9.52 -15.50
C VAL A 129 -1.32 9.62 -16.65
N ASP A 130 -1.50 10.63 -17.50
CA ASP A 130 -0.46 11.07 -18.41
C ASP A 130 0.46 12.12 -17.75
N ALA A 131 1.78 11.90 -17.82
CA ALA A 131 2.80 12.81 -17.28
C ALA A 131 3.79 13.25 -18.36
N GLU A 132 4.42 14.40 -18.18
CA GLU A 132 5.49 14.85 -19.07
C GLU A 132 6.72 13.98 -18.94
N ILE A 133 7.42 13.70 -20.05
CA ILE A 133 8.67 12.93 -20.00
C ILE A 133 9.77 13.80 -19.38
N PRO A 134 10.41 13.37 -18.27
CA PRO A 134 11.48 14.14 -17.64
C PRO A 134 12.62 14.42 -18.63
N GLY A 135 13.05 15.68 -18.72
CA GLY A 135 14.19 16.09 -19.57
C GLY A 135 13.92 16.19 -21.08
N GLY A 136 12.66 16.07 -21.53
CA GLY A 136 12.33 16.13 -22.96
C GLY A 136 12.22 17.56 -23.51
N MET A 137 12.94 17.86 -24.60
CA MET A 137 12.72 19.06 -25.45
C MET A 137 11.42 18.98 -26.29
N SER A 138 10.53 18.03 -25.99
CA SER A 138 9.34 17.73 -26.80
C SER A 138 8.09 17.67 -25.93
N HIS A 139 6.93 18.06 -26.45
CA HIS A 139 5.62 17.95 -25.79
C HIS A 139 5.12 16.50 -25.60
N LYS A 140 6.01 15.49 -25.63
CA LYS A 140 5.68 14.08 -25.46
C LYS A 140 5.38 13.77 -23.98
N ARG A 141 4.47 12.82 -23.78
CA ARG A 141 3.99 12.39 -22.47
C ARG A 141 4.08 10.88 -22.33
N MET A 142 4.22 10.41 -21.10
CA MET A 142 4.24 9.01 -20.71
C MET A 142 3.07 8.69 -19.78
N ILE A 143 2.82 7.41 -19.56
CA ILE A 143 1.83 6.95 -18.58
C ILE A 143 2.56 6.70 -17.26
N VAL A 144 2.00 7.25 -16.18
CA VAL A 144 2.44 7.02 -14.80
C VAL A 144 1.30 6.36 -14.05
N SER A 145 1.61 5.33 -13.27
CA SER A 145 0.63 4.62 -12.44
C SER A 145 1.08 4.55 -10.98
N PHE A 146 0.11 4.70 -10.08
CA PHE A 146 0.23 4.49 -8.65
C PHE A 146 -0.58 3.24 -8.29
N LEU A 147 0.04 2.32 -7.57
CA LEU A 147 -0.55 1.06 -7.12
C LEU A 147 -0.08 0.80 -5.68
N GLY A 148 -0.98 0.47 -4.76
CA GLY A 148 -0.59 0.17 -3.39
C GLY A 148 -1.75 -0.08 -2.43
N GLY A 149 -1.47 0.03 -1.12
CA GLY A 149 -2.43 -0.19 -0.04
C GLY A 149 -3.13 1.07 0.48
N ILE A 150 -2.65 2.26 0.09
CA ILE A 150 -3.17 3.55 0.57
C ILE A 150 -4.31 4.00 -0.34
N ASP A 151 -5.50 4.15 0.23
CA ASP A 151 -6.67 4.69 -0.46
C ASP A 151 -6.74 6.23 -0.28
N LEU A 152 -7.42 6.93 -1.18
CA LEU A 152 -7.60 8.39 -1.10
C LEU A 152 -8.88 8.72 -0.29
N CYS A 153 -8.90 8.28 0.96
CA CYS A 153 -10.02 8.47 1.89
C CYS A 153 -9.58 8.88 3.32
N ASP A 154 -10.54 9.35 4.11
CA ASP A 154 -10.30 9.86 5.47
C ASP A 154 -9.49 8.86 6.31
N GLY A 155 -8.59 9.39 7.15
CA GLY A 155 -7.75 8.64 8.07
C GLY A 155 -6.55 7.93 7.42
N ARG A 156 -6.27 8.18 6.15
CA ARG A 156 -5.12 7.58 5.45
C ARG A 156 -3.93 8.52 5.30
N TYR A 157 -4.12 9.82 5.51
CA TYR A 157 -3.00 10.74 5.64
C TYR A 157 -2.32 10.52 6.99
N ASP A 158 -1.04 10.18 6.97
CA ASP A 158 -0.18 10.13 8.15
C ASP A 158 1.27 10.27 7.71
N THR A 159 2.16 10.46 8.68
CA THR A 159 3.61 10.39 8.48
C THR A 159 4.20 9.30 9.36
N ARG A 160 5.51 9.01 9.19
CA ARG A 160 6.22 8.04 10.03
C ARG A 160 6.12 8.32 11.54
N ASP A 161 5.88 9.57 11.94
CA ASP A 161 5.73 9.94 13.35
C ASP A 161 4.52 9.29 14.02
N ARG A 162 3.50 8.92 13.23
CA ARG A 162 2.26 8.25 13.67
C ARG A 162 1.72 8.85 14.97
N SER A 163 1.66 10.19 15.00
CA SER A 163 1.41 10.92 16.23
C SER A 163 0.00 10.64 16.74
N LEU A 164 -0.09 10.06 17.93
CA LEU A 164 -1.37 9.78 18.58
C LEU A 164 -2.13 11.04 19.00
N PHE A 165 -1.43 12.08 19.45
CA PHE A 165 -2.08 13.25 20.08
C PHE A 165 -1.61 14.61 19.55
N ARG A 166 -0.35 14.75 19.11
CA ARG A 166 0.25 16.05 18.72
C ARG A 166 -0.31 16.65 17.43
N THR A 167 -1.09 15.87 16.68
CA THR A 167 -1.58 16.22 15.35
C THR A 167 -3.10 16.32 15.31
N ILE A 168 -3.79 16.03 16.42
CA ILE A 168 -5.26 16.06 16.56
C ILE A 168 -5.81 17.47 16.33
N ASP A 169 -5.07 18.51 16.72
CA ASP A 169 -5.46 19.91 16.56
C ASP A 169 -4.89 20.58 15.29
N THR A 170 -4.12 19.84 14.49
CA THR A 170 -3.50 20.29 13.23
C THR A 170 -3.95 19.44 12.05
N ILE A 171 -3.07 18.62 11.46
CA ILE A 171 -3.29 17.88 10.21
C ILE A 171 -4.40 16.81 10.29
N HIS A 172 -4.72 16.33 11.50
CA HIS A 172 -5.79 15.35 11.75
C HIS A 172 -7.06 15.98 12.31
N LYS A 173 -7.13 17.32 12.47
CA LYS A 173 -8.29 18.00 13.06
C LYS A 173 -9.59 17.75 12.31
N GLN A 174 -9.51 17.72 10.98
CA GLN A 174 -10.64 17.43 10.10
C GLN A 174 -10.58 16.03 9.50
N ASP A 175 -9.66 15.19 10.00
CA ASP A 175 -9.32 13.89 9.43
C ASP A 175 -9.05 12.87 10.56
N PHE A 176 -9.78 13.01 11.67
CA PHE A 176 -9.65 12.12 12.82
C PHE A 176 -10.40 10.82 12.55
N TYR A 177 -9.65 9.71 12.53
CA TYR A 177 -10.18 8.40 12.17
C TYR A 177 -9.85 7.37 13.26
N GLN A 178 -10.87 6.95 14.02
CA GLN A 178 -10.76 5.93 15.07
C GLN A 178 -11.97 4.97 15.01
N PRO A 179 -11.93 3.96 14.13
CA PRO A 179 -13.06 3.04 13.94
C PRO A 179 -13.18 1.99 15.07
N SER A 180 -12.17 1.84 15.93
CA SER A 180 -12.16 0.80 16.98
C SER A 180 -13.10 1.11 18.14
N PHE A 181 -13.48 2.38 18.32
CA PHE A 181 -14.34 2.84 19.42
C PHE A 181 -15.55 3.59 18.86
N PRO A 182 -16.73 2.95 18.79
CA PRO A 182 -17.95 3.60 18.32
C PRO A 182 -18.24 4.88 19.12
N GLY A 183 -18.48 5.99 18.42
CA GLY A 183 -18.75 7.30 19.04
C GLY A 183 -17.50 8.07 19.49
N SER A 184 -16.29 7.62 19.13
CA SER A 184 -15.09 8.42 19.36
C SER A 184 -15.15 9.75 18.60
N SER A 185 -14.85 10.84 19.29
CA SER A 185 -14.68 12.16 18.69
C SER A 185 -13.56 12.89 19.43
N ILE A 186 -12.97 13.90 18.77
CA ILE A 186 -11.89 14.73 19.33
C ILE A 186 -12.31 15.41 20.67
N ALA A 187 -13.60 15.49 20.98
CA ALA A 187 -14.12 16.11 22.20
C ALA A 187 -13.86 15.34 23.52
N LYS A 188 -13.05 14.27 23.52
CA LYS A 188 -12.79 13.45 24.72
C LYS A 188 -11.36 12.92 24.76
N GLY A 189 -10.50 13.55 25.54
CA GLY A 189 -9.12 13.07 25.71
C GLY A 189 -8.27 13.87 26.70
N GLU A 190 -8.69 13.99 27.96
CA GLU A 190 -7.79 14.37 29.06
C GLU A 190 -7.81 13.27 30.12
N GLY A 191 -6.63 12.81 30.54
CA GLY A 191 -6.48 11.85 31.64
C GLY A 191 -5.04 11.35 31.87
N PRO A 192 -4.71 10.84 33.08
CA PRO A 192 -3.34 10.47 33.48
C PRO A 192 -2.66 9.40 32.61
N VAL A 193 -3.45 8.56 31.93
CA VAL A 193 -2.96 7.43 31.12
C VAL A 193 -2.09 7.83 29.93
N VAL A 194 -2.18 9.10 29.48
CA VAL A 194 -1.36 9.64 28.38
C VAL A 194 0.12 9.74 28.78
N TRP A 195 0.41 9.95 30.07
CA TRP A 195 1.79 10.02 30.58
C TRP A 195 2.47 8.66 30.64
N ASP A 196 1.72 7.59 30.88
CA ASP A 196 2.26 6.22 30.90
C ASP A 196 2.65 5.73 29.50
N VAL A 197 1.90 6.14 28.47
CA VAL A 197 2.20 5.85 27.05
C VAL A 197 3.46 6.61 26.59
N LEU A 198 3.61 7.88 27.01
CA LEU A 198 4.80 8.68 26.71
C LEU A 198 6.05 8.09 27.38
N TYR A 199 5.94 7.67 28.64
CA TYR A 199 7.05 7.09 29.39
C TYR A 199 7.55 5.77 28.77
N HIS A 200 6.65 4.96 28.22
CA HIS A 200 7.01 3.70 27.55
C HIS A 200 7.70 3.93 26.18
N PHE A 201 7.33 5.00 25.46
CA PHE A 201 7.97 5.38 24.20
C PHE A 201 9.41 5.90 24.41
N GLU A 202 9.63 6.77 25.40
CA GLU A 202 10.95 7.32 25.71
C GLU A 202 11.97 6.24 26.12
N GLN A 203 11.50 5.20 26.82
CA GLN A 203 12.32 4.04 27.21
C GLN A 203 12.86 3.27 26.00
N ARG A 204 12.06 3.15 24.92
CA ARG A 204 12.47 2.43 23.70
C ARG A 204 13.35 3.30 22.79
N TRP A 205 13.00 4.57 22.64
CA TRP A 205 13.75 5.52 21.82
C TRP A 205 15.21 5.69 22.28
N ARG A 206 15.43 5.83 23.59
CA ARG A 206 16.78 5.97 24.17
C ARG A 206 17.67 4.73 23.99
N LYS A 207 17.08 3.57 23.69
CA LYS A 207 17.80 2.30 23.57
C LYS A 207 18.27 2.00 22.14
N GLN A 208 17.78 2.73 21.12
CA GLN A 208 17.94 2.34 19.71
C GLN A 208 18.72 3.31 18.82
N ILE A 209 18.87 4.60 19.15
CA ILE A 209 19.34 5.62 18.16
C ILE A 209 20.43 6.55 18.74
N GLY A 210 21.61 6.01 19.08
CA GLY A 210 22.74 6.84 19.55
C GLY A 210 23.16 7.98 18.60
N ASN A 211 23.89 8.98 19.13
CA ASN A 211 24.32 10.19 18.41
C ASN A 211 25.48 9.94 17.43
N ARG A 212 25.31 10.18 16.12
CA ARG A 212 26.39 10.62 15.19
C ARG A 212 25.84 11.07 13.82
N PHE A 213 26.42 12.16 13.31
CA PHE A 213 26.25 12.75 11.96
C PHE A 213 27.52 12.50 11.10
N ILE A 214 27.42 12.60 9.75
CA ILE A 214 28.28 13.37 8.80
C ILE A 214 28.22 12.85 7.32
N TYR A 215 27.75 13.76 6.43
CA TYR A 215 28.07 14.17 5.03
C TYR A 215 28.39 13.28 3.78
N LEU A 216 27.81 13.77 2.67
CA LEU A 216 28.17 13.87 1.22
C LEU A 216 27.74 12.78 0.20
N MET A 217 27.43 13.28 -1.02
CA MET A 217 26.45 12.79 -2.01
C MET A 217 27.02 12.02 -3.21
N ASN A 218 26.19 11.19 -3.87
CA ASN A 218 26.03 11.17 -5.34
C ASN A 218 24.78 10.38 -5.81
N GLU A 219 24.20 10.77 -6.94
CA GLU A 219 23.03 10.16 -7.61
C GLU A 219 23.45 9.28 -8.79
N ASP A 220 22.82 8.11 -8.95
CA ASP A 220 22.64 7.46 -10.25
C ASP A 220 21.24 6.80 -10.28
N ARG A 221 20.51 6.95 -11.40
CA ARG A 221 19.13 6.46 -11.54
C ARG A 221 19.12 5.00 -12.01
N GLU A 222 18.65 4.11 -11.14
CA GLU A 222 18.54 2.68 -11.42
C GLU A 222 17.26 2.32 -12.21
N THR A 223 17.38 1.31 -13.08
CA THR A 223 16.25 0.74 -13.82
C THR A 223 15.75 -0.55 -13.15
N TRP A 224 14.45 -0.81 -13.25
CA TRP A 224 13.76 -1.93 -12.59
C TRP A 224 13.11 -2.87 -13.61
N ASN A 225 13.07 -4.17 -13.30
CA ASN A 225 12.23 -5.13 -14.00
C ASN A 225 10.98 -5.38 -13.16
N VAL A 226 9.80 -5.15 -13.73
CA VAL A 226 8.52 -5.17 -13.00
C VAL A 226 7.54 -6.13 -13.67
N GLN A 227 6.78 -6.86 -12.86
CA GLN A 227 5.68 -7.71 -13.32
C GLN A 227 4.43 -7.40 -12.49
N ILE A 228 3.28 -7.29 -13.16
CA ILE A 228 1.99 -7.02 -12.51
C ILE A 228 1.29 -8.33 -12.20
N PHE A 229 0.70 -8.39 -11.01
CA PHE A 229 -0.08 -9.53 -10.52
C PHE A 229 -1.44 -9.03 -10.05
N GLN A 230 -2.45 -9.89 -10.17
CA GLN A 230 -3.82 -9.55 -9.78
C GLN A 230 -4.55 -10.72 -9.12
N SER A 231 -5.70 -10.38 -8.51
CA SER A 231 -6.71 -11.35 -8.09
C SER A 231 -8.07 -10.89 -8.60
N ILE A 232 -8.60 -11.57 -9.61
CA ILE A 232 -9.84 -11.19 -10.30
C ILE A 232 -10.50 -12.43 -10.92
N ASP A 233 -11.83 -12.48 -10.91
CA ASP A 233 -12.60 -13.49 -11.61
C ASP A 233 -13.09 -12.99 -12.98
N GLY A 234 -13.29 -13.92 -13.92
CA GLY A 234 -13.84 -13.62 -15.25
C GLY A 234 -12.82 -13.10 -16.28
N ALA A 235 -11.52 -13.09 -15.96
CA ALA A 235 -10.46 -12.84 -16.94
C ALA A 235 -10.23 -14.11 -17.79
N ALA A 236 -10.09 -13.97 -19.11
CA ALA A 236 -10.27 -15.09 -20.04
C ALA A 236 -9.04 -15.99 -20.30
N VAL A 237 -7.85 -15.77 -19.69
CA VAL A 237 -6.65 -16.54 -20.07
C VAL A 237 -5.67 -16.72 -18.91
N GLY A 238 -5.34 -17.98 -18.57
CA GLY A 238 -4.23 -18.39 -17.68
C GLY A 238 -4.60 -18.91 -16.28
N LEU A 239 -5.85 -19.32 -16.05
CA LEU A 239 -6.44 -19.30 -14.71
C LEU A 239 -6.99 -20.64 -14.22
N VAL A 240 -7.08 -20.80 -12.90
CA VAL A 240 -7.76 -21.93 -12.26
C VAL A 240 -9.26 -21.85 -12.58
N ILE A 241 -9.84 -22.99 -12.96
CA ILE A 241 -11.30 -23.11 -13.16
C ILE A 241 -11.97 -23.03 -11.77
N GLY A 242 -12.58 -21.89 -11.46
CA GLY A 242 -13.52 -21.77 -10.36
C GLY A 242 -14.84 -22.50 -10.68
N LYS A 243 -15.78 -22.51 -9.73
CA LYS A 243 -17.08 -23.18 -9.90
C LYS A 243 -17.88 -22.68 -11.12
N THR A 244 -17.66 -21.42 -11.54
CA THR A 244 -18.37 -20.79 -12.67
C THR A 244 -17.50 -19.87 -13.55
N ASN A 245 -16.37 -19.35 -13.03
CA ASN A 245 -15.50 -18.37 -13.69
C ASN A 245 -14.03 -18.80 -13.65
N VAL A 246 -13.26 -18.22 -14.58
CA VAL A 246 -11.81 -18.36 -14.74
C VAL A 246 -11.17 -17.38 -13.72
N ILE A 247 -10.35 -17.85 -12.78
CA ILE A 247 -9.85 -17.06 -11.61
C ILE A 247 -8.35 -16.75 -11.69
N ASP A 248 -8.00 -15.46 -11.75
CA ASP A 248 -6.62 -14.99 -11.64
C ASP A 248 -6.21 -14.99 -10.18
N GLN A 249 -5.15 -15.74 -9.89
CA GLN A 249 -4.53 -15.83 -8.57
C GLN A 249 -3.03 -15.51 -8.63
N SER A 250 -2.60 -14.77 -9.64
CA SER A 250 -1.19 -14.47 -9.87
C SER A 250 -0.52 -13.73 -8.72
N ILE A 251 -1.27 -13.00 -7.88
CA ILE A 251 -0.74 -12.48 -6.60
C ILE A 251 -0.30 -13.62 -5.68
N HIS A 252 -1.14 -14.65 -5.51
CA HIS A 252 -0.80 -15.82 -4.71
C HIS A 252 0.43 -16.51 -5.29
N ASP A 253 0.45 -16.80 -6.58
CA ASP A 253 1.58 -17.46 -7.23
C ASP A 253 2.90 -16.66 -7.13
N ALA A 254 2.82 -15.33 -7.20
CA ALA A 254 3.98 -14.44 -7.00
C ALA A 254 4.52 -14.50 -5.57
N TYR A 255 3.64 -14.49 -4.56
CA TYR A 255 4.04 -14.69 -3.15
C TYR A 255 4.76 -16.03 -2.98
N ILE A 256 4.19 -17.11 -3.51
CA ILE A 256 4.78 -18.45 -3.44
C ILE A 256 6.15 -18.47 -4.11
N SER A 257 6.26 -17.93 -5.33
CA SER A 257 7.52 -17.74 -6.04
C SER A 257 8.58 -17.00 -5.22
N ALA A 258 8.20 -15.90 -4.57
CA ALA A 258 9.12 -15.09 -3.78
C ALA A 258 9.61 -15.85 -2.55
N ILE A 259 8.71 -16.54 -1.84
CA ILE A 259 9.05 -17.36 -0.67
C ILE A 259 10.01 -18.49 -1.06
N TYR A 260 9.72 -19.22 -2.13
CA TYR A 260 10.59 -20.32 -2.61
C TYR A 260 11.99 -19.86 -3.00
N ARG A 261 12.13 -18.64 -3.53
CA ARG A 261 13.42 -18.09 -3.97
C ARG A 261 14.18 -17.36 -2.85
N ALA A 262 13.56 -17.13 -1.70
CA ALA A 262 14.17 -16.42 -0.59
C ALA A 262 15.38 -17.19 -0.03
N LYS A 263 16.51 -16.50 0.12
CA LYS A 263 17.78 -17.09 0.60
C LYS A 263 18.24 -16.57 1.96
N ASN A 264 17.86 -15.35 2.34
CA ASN A 264 18.40 -14.68 3.51
C ASN A 264 17.33 -14.35 4.56
N PHE A 265 16.27 -13.66 4.16
CA PHE A 265 15.18 -13.30 5.05
C PHE A 265 13.89 -13.02 4.25
N ILE A 266 12.75 -13.02 4.95
CA ILE A 266 11.48 -12.47 4.44
C ILE A 266 11.00 -11.41 5.43
N TYR A 267 10.56 -10.28 4.90
CA TYR A 267 9.92 -9.20 5.65
C TYR A 267 8.50 -9.00 5.12
N ILE A 268 7.50 -9.06 6.00
CA ILE A 268 6.09 -8.91 5.63
C ILE A 268 5.46 -7.85 6.54
N GLU A 269 4.97 -6.78 5.91
CA GLU A 269 3.98 -5.87 6.48
C GLU A 269 2.64 -6.17 5.81
N ASN A 270 1.64 -6.62 6.58
CA ASN A 270 0.32 -6.91 6.02
C ASN A 270 -0.79 -6.71 7.04
N GLN A 271 -1.93 -6.17 6.59
CA GLN A 271 -3.11 -5.98 7.45
C GLN A 271 -3.64 -7.32 8.00
N TYR A 272 -3.51 -8.39 7.23
CA TYR A 272 -3.97 -9.72 7.62
C TYR A 272 -2.86 -10.74 7.46
N PHE A 273 -2.73 -11.61 8.47
CA PHE A 273 -1.86 -12.78 8.40
C PHE A 273 -2.60 -14.03 8.90
N ILE A 274 -3.44 -14.55 8.03
CA ILE A 274 -4.24 -15.77 8.22
C ILE A 274 -4.14 -16.57 6.94
N GLY A 275 -4.15 -17.90 7.00
CA GLY A 275 -3.87 -18.74 5.84
C GLY A 275 -3.68 -20.20 6.19
N SER A 276 -3.70 -21.06 5.18
CA SER A 276 -3.31 -22.47 5.28
C SER A 276 -4.07 -23.24 6.37
N CYS A 277 -5.39 -23.08 6.45
CA CYS A 277 -6.21 -23.66 7.52
C CYS A 277 -6.18 -25.20 7.57
N TYR A 278 -5.81 -25.85 6.47
CA TYR A 278 -5.57 -27.29 6.40
C TYR A 278 -4.42 -27.78 7.32
N GLY A 279 -3.50 -26.89 7.70
CA GLY A 279 -2.40 -27.19 8.63
C GLY A 279 -2.71 -26.86 10.09
N TRP A 280 -3.91 -26.36 10.40
CA TRP A 280 -4.27 -25.98 11.76
C TRP A 280 -4.57 -27.20 12.63
N LYS A 281 -4.34 -27.08 13.94
CA LYS A 281 -4.73 -28.14 14.87
C LYS A 281 -6.26 -28.23 14.93
N PRO A 282 -6.86 -29.43 14.86
CA PRO A 282 -8.28 -29.59 15.09
C PRO A 282 -8.67 -29.01 16.45
N ALA A 283 -9.73 -28.21 16.47
CA ALA A 283 -10.38 -27.76 17.70
C ALA A 283 -11.75 -28.43 17.78
N ASN A 284 -12.21 -28.75 19.00
CA ASN A 284 -13.45 -29.52 19.21
C ASN A 284 -14.69 -28.92 18.54
N ASP A 285 -14.69 -27.60 18.34
CA ASP A 285 -15.85 -26.84 17.87
C ASP A 285 -15.68 -26.30 16.43
N ILE A 286 -14.58 -26.66 15.74
CA ILE A 286 -14.27 -26.12 14.40
C ILE A 286 -13.94 -27.26 13.44
N LYS A 287 -14.73 -27.39 12.39
CA LYS A 287 -14.40 -28.23 11.23
C LYS A 287 -13.52 -27.44 10.27
N LEU A 288 -12.28 -27.89 10.06
CA LEU A 288 -11.30 -27.18 9.22
C LEU A 288 -11.76 -27.04 7.76
N GLU A 289 -12.54 -28.01 7.27
CA GLU A 289 -13.16 -28.00 5.94
C GLU A 289 -14.15 -26.84 5.74
N ASP A 290 -14.76 -26.35 6.82
CA ASP A 290 -15.73 -25.26 6.79
C ASP A 290 -15.07 -23.86 6.83
N ILE A 291 -13.76 -23.77 7.11
CA ILE A 291 -13.04 -22.49 7.26
C ILE A 291 -12.78 -21.81 5.91
N GLY A 292 -12.43 -22.59 4.88
CA GLY A 292 -12.23 -22.07 3.51
C GLY A 292 -10.98 -21.19 3.28
N VAL A 293 -10.07 -21.06 4.26
CA VAL A 293 -8.86 -20.23 4.17
C VAL A 293 -7.68 -21.06 3.66
N LEU A 294 -7.69 -21.34 2.35
CA LEU A 294 -6.85 -22.39 1.74
C LEU A 294 -5.54 -21.91 1.10
N HIS A 295 -5.27 -20.61 1.03
CA HIS A 295 -4.02 -20.15 0.40
C HIS A 295 -2.78 -20.59 1.20
N LEU A 296 -1.69 -20.80 0.47
CA LEU A 296 -0.50 -21.52 0.97
C LEU A 296 0.51 -20.65 1.75
N ILE A 297 0.33 -19.32 1.76
CA ILE A 297 1.37 -18.36 2.18
C ILE A 297 1.96 -18.66 3.57
N PRO A 298 1.17 -18.79 4.68
CA PRO A 298 1.76 -19.09 5.99
C PRO A 298 2.47 -20.44 6.06
N ASN A 299 1.93 -21.46 5.39
CA ASN A 299 2.54 -22.78 5.37
C ASN A 299 3.86 -22.79 4.57
N GLU A 300 3.92 -22.12 3.42
CA GLU A 300 5.17 -22.02 2.64
C GLU A 300 6.27 -21.27 3.39
N ILE A 301 5.93 -20.21 4.12
CA ILE A 301 6.91 -19.52 4.96
C ILE A 301 7.44 -20.46 6.04
N SER A 302 6.54 -21.22 6.68
CA SER A 302 6.91 -22.20 7.70
C SER A 302 7.81 -23.32 7.14
N LEU A 303 7.47 -23.86 5.97
CA LEU A 303 8.26 -24.89 5.29
C LEU A 303 9.62 -24.35 4.84
N ASN A 304 9.69 -23.10 4.40
CA ASN A 304 10.95 -22.45 4.06
C ASN A 304 11.88 -22.37 5.29
N ILE A 305 11.38 -21.99 6.47
CA ILE A 305 12.16 -22.00 7.72
C ILE A 305 12.67 -23.41 8.04
N VAL A 306 11.79 -24.41 7.97
CA VAL A 306 12.15 -25.80 8.25
C VAL A 306 13.26 -26.27 7.31
N SER A 307 13.13 -26.02 6.01
CA SER A 307 14.13 -26.35 5.00
C SER A 307 15.48 -25.68 5.29
N LYS A 308 15.49 -24.38 5.63
CA LYS A 308 16.71 -23.64 5.96
C LYS A 308 17.37 -24.13 7.24
N THR A 309 16.57 -24.45 8.25
CA THR A 309 17.04 -25.03 9.53
C THR A 309 17.68 -26.39 9.30
N GLN A 310 17.05 -27.26 8.51
CA GLN A 310 17.58 -28.59 8.17
C GLN A 310 18.89 -28.51 7.36
N ALA A 311 19.06 -27.46 6.56
CA ALA A 311 20.27 -27.20 5.81
C ALA A 311 21.34 -26.44 6.62
N GLU A 312 21.10 -26.15 7.90
CA GLU A 312 21.97 -25.32 8.77
C GLU A 312 22.24 -23.91 8.18
N GLU A 313 21.33 -23.39 7.37
CA GLU A 313 21.42 -22.07 6.75
C GLU A 313 20.76 -21.01 7.66
N ARG A 314 21.45 -19.87 7.86
CA ARG A 314 20.87 -18.73 8.58
C ARG A 314 19.74 -18.12 7.77
N PHE A 315 18.54 -18.10 8.33
CA PHE A 315 17.35 -17.49 7.72
C PHE A 315 16.43 -16.87 8.76
N VAL A 316 15.84 -15.71 8.48
CA VAL A 316 14.97 -14.98 9.43
C VAL A 316 13.69 -14.49 8.76
N ASN A 317 12.55 -14.59 9.46
CA ASN A 317 11.29 -13.99 9.01
C ASN A 317 10.81 -12.94 10.00
N TYR A 318 10.42 -11.78 9.49
CA TYR A 318 9.86 -10.66 10.25
C TYR A 318 8.44 -10.40 9.77
N PHE A 319 7.51 -10.29 10.73
CA PHE A 319 6.11 -9.99 10.48
C PHE A 319 5.74 -8.74 11.27
N TYR A 320 5.13 -7.78 10.61
CA TYR A 320 4.66 -6.53 11.20
C TYR A 320 3.19 -6.27 10.86
#